data_AF-A0A3C0SS34-F1
#
_entry.id   AF-A0A3C0SS34-F1
#
_cell.length_a   1.000
_cell.length_b   1.000
_cell.length_c   1.000
_cell.angle_alpha   90.00
_cell.angle_beta   90.00
_cell.angle_gamma   90.00
#
_symmetry.space_group_name_H-M   'P 1'
#
loop_
_entity.id
_entity.type
_entity.pdbx_description
1 polymer ?
#
loop_
_entity_poly.entity_id
_entity_poly.type
_entity_poly.pdbx_seq_one_letter_code
_entity_poly.pdbx_strand_id
1 'polypeptide(L)' 'MVGTFYSSPTENGDSYVKIGDLVSNESIICIIEAMKLMNEIECEVEGTVAKIFVNNGDVVEFGQPIMAIKL' A
#
# COMPACT_ATOMS: atom_id res chain seq x y z
N MET A 1 9.15 12.74 2.87
CA MET A 1 7.96 12.65 3.72
C MET A 1 8.04 11.35 4.48
N VAL A 2 7.81 11.38 5.79
CA VAL A 2 7.72 10.18 6.63
C VAL A 2 6.23 9.95 6.89
N GLY A 3 5.79 8.70 6.83
CA GLY A 3 4.41 8.33 7.12
C GLY A 3 4.30 6.93 7.71
N THR A 4 3.09 6.55 8.11
CA THR A 4 2.79 5.21 8.61
C THR A 4 2.03 4.44 7.53
N PHE A 5 2.50 3.24 7.19
CA PHE A 5 1.83 2.37 6.24
C PHE A 5 0.66 1.64 6.90
N TYR A 6 -0.51 1.67 6.26
CA TYR A 6 -1.66 0.85 6.62
C TYR A 6 -2.11 0.02 5.43
N SER A 7 -2.33 -1.27 5.68
CA SER A 7 -2.78 -2.22 4.66
C SER A 7 -4.28 -2.19 4.42
N SER A 8 -5.06 -1.55 5.30
CA SER A 8 -6.53 -1.57 5.33
C SER A 8 -7.08 -0.18 5.63
N PRO A 9 -8.31 0.17 5.19
CA PRO A 9 -8.98 1.44 5.53
C PRO A 9 -9.31 1.57 7.02
N THR A 10 -9.35 0.45 7.75
CA THR A 10 -9.71 0.41 9.18
C THR A 10 -8.83 -0.57 9.95
N GLU A 11 -8.72 -0.40 11.25
CA GLU A 11 -7.82 -1.19 12.12
C GLU A 11 -8.05 -2.71 12.04
N ASN A 12 -9.30 -3.15 11.84
CA ASN A 12 -9.68 -4.56 11.73
C ASN A 12 -10.27 -4.93 10.36
N GLY A 13 -10.09 -4.05 9.36
CA GLY A 13 -10.56 -4.29 8.01
C GLY A 13 -9.66 -5.23 7.23
N ASP A 14 -10.20 -5.74 6.12
CA ASP A 14 -9.42 -6.50 5.15
C ASP A 14 -8.37 -5.61 4.48
N SER A 15 -7.21 -6.19 4.20
CA SER A 15 -6.19 -5.50 3.42
C SER A 15 -6.72 -5.16 2.03
N TYR A 16 -6.37 -3.98 1.53
CA TYR A 16 -6.69 -3.53 0.17
C TYR A 16 -6.25 -4.56 -0.88
N VAL A 17 -5.03 -5.10 -0.71
CA VAL A 17 -4.46 -6.12 -1.59
C VAL A 17 -3.60 -7.13 -0.82
N LYS A 18 -3.43 -8.31 -1.39
CA LYS A 18 -2.60 -9.42 -0.91
C LYS A 18 -1.68 -9.90 -2.02
N ILE A 19 -0.62 -10.62 -1.65
CA ILE A 19 0.29 -11.24 -2.64
C ILE A 19 -0.52 -12.20 -3.52
N GLY A 20 -0.40 -12.03 -4.84
CA GLY A 20 -1.15 -12.78 -5.84
C GLY A 20 -2.38 -12.07 -6.39
N ASP A 21 -2.81 -10.96 -5.78
CA ASP A 21 -3.95 -10.18 -6.29
C ASP A 21 -3.61 -9.43 -7.57
N LEU A 22 -4.60 -9.29 -8.45
CA LEU A 22 -4.52 -8.45 -9.64
C LEU A 22 -4.84 -7.00 -9.26
N VAL A 23 -4.05 -6.06 -9.78
CA VAL A 23 -4.22 -4.62 -9.58
C VAL A 23 -4.26 -3.88 -10.91
N SER A 24 -4.93 -2.74 -10.92
CA SER A 24 -5.01 -1.80 -12.03
C SER A 24 -4.74 -0.37 -11.55
N ASN A 25 -4.69 0.59 -12.48
CA ASN A 25 -4.47 2.00 -12.15
C ASN A 25 -5.54 2.61 -11.22
N GLU A 26 -6.70 1.98 -11.10
CA GLU A 26 -7.79 2.41 -10.20
C GLU A 26 -7.77 1.67 -8.85
N SER A 27 -6.87 0.71 -8.68
CA SER A 27 -6.79 -0.09 -7.45
C SER A 27 -6.07 0.68 -6.35
N ILE A 28 -6.75 0.93 -5.25
CA ILE A 28 -6.12 1.41 -4.01
C ILE A 28 -5.35 0.25 -3.40
N ILE A 29 -4.06 0.44 -3.10
CA ILE A 29 -3.17 -0.63 -2.61
C ILE A 29 -2.79 -0.49 -1.14
N CYS A 30 -2.85 0.72 -0.58
CA CYS A 30 -2.62 0.99 0.84
C CYS A 30 -3.02 2.42 1.21
N ILE A 31 -2.89 2.74 2.50
CA ILE A 31 -2.91 4.13 3.02
C ILE A 31 -1.54 4.48 3.57
N ILE A 32 -1.07 5.69 3.30
CA ILE A 32 0.03 6.33 4.02
C ILE A 32 -0.52 7.47 4.89
N GLU A 33 -0.42 7.31 6.19
CA GLU A 33 -0.76 8.36 7.15
C GLU A 33 0.43 9.30 7.35
N ALA A 34 0.24 10.60 7.10
CA ALA A 34 1.23 11.61 7.39
C ALA A 34 0.56 12.83 8.02
N MET A 35 1.02 13.27 9.20
CA MET A 35 0.47 14.43 9.91
C MET A 35 -1.06 14.35 10.13
N LYS A 36 -1.59 13.17 10.50
CA LYS A 36 -3.03 12.88 10.64
C LYS A 36 -3.84 12.90 9.34
N LEU A 37 -3.19 12.98 8.17
CA LEU A 37 -3.84 12.83 6.87
C LEU A 37 -3.65 11.41 6.38
N MET A 38 -4.77 10.74 6.07
CA MET A 38 -4.80 9.42 5.46
C MET A 38 -4.79 9.60 3.94
N ASN A 39 -3.68 9.26 3.28
CA ASN A 39 -3.59 9.32 1.83
C ASN A 39 -3.72 7.92 1.26
N GLU A 40 -4.78 7.66 0.50
CA GLU A 40 -4.91 6.44 -0.29
C GLU A 40 -3.89 6.46 -1.43
N ILE A 41 -3.20 5.33 -1.62
CA ILE A 41 -2.23 5.16 -2.69
C ILE A 41 -2.86 4.26 -3.74
N GLU A 42 -3.00 4.80 -4.95
CA GLU A 42 -3.43 4.07 -6.13
C GLU A 42 -2.23 3.34 -6.77
N CYS A 43 -2.49 2.21 -7.41
CA CYS A 43 -1.47 1.54 -8.21
C CYS A 43 -1.18 2.36 -9.48
N GLU A 44 0.09 2.45 -9.89
CA GLU A 44 0.48 3.18 -11.11
C GLU A 44 0.55 2.28 -12.35
N VAL A 45 0.37 0.96 -12.16
CA VAL A 45 0.50 -0.05 -13.21
C VAL A 45 -0.55 -1.14 -13.06
N GLU A 46 -0.84 -1.83 -14.17
CA GLU A 46 -1.62 -3.06 -14.15
C GLU A 46 -0.70 -4.27 -14.00
N GLY A 47 -1.07 -5.22 -13.12
CA GLY A 47 -0.25 -6.41 -12.90
C GLY A 47 -0.70 -7.22 -11.70
N THR A 48 0.22 -8.03 -11.17
CA THR A 48 0.00 -8.88 -9.99
C THR A 48 0.89 -8.46 -8.83
N VAL A 49 0.34 -8.37 -7.62
CA VAL A 49 1.12 -8.10 -6.40
C VAL A 49 2.10 -9.25 -6.16
N ALA A 50 3.38 -8.99 -6.36
CA ALA A 50 4.43 -10.01 -6.24
C ALA A 50 5.00 -10.08 -4.83
N LYS A 51 5.10 -8.94 -4.15
CA LYS A 51 5.66 -8.85 -2.79
C LYS A 51 5.22 -7.56 -2.09
N ILE A 52 5.04 -7.64 -0.77
CA ILE A 52 4.86 -6.50 0.12
C ILE A 52 6.09 -6.46 1.05
N PHE A 53 6.77 -5.32 1.14
CA PHE A 53 8.03 -5.16 1.86
C PHE A 53 7.88 -4.62 3.27
N VAL A 54 6.68 -4.15 3.63
CA VAL A 54 6.37 -3.49 4.89
C VAL A 54 5.19 -4.17 5.57
N ASN A 55 5.09 -4.03 6.89
CA ASN A 55 3.98 -4.53 7.68
C ASN A 55 3.01 -3.39 8.03
N ASN A 56 1.76 -3.76 8.33
CA ASN A 56 0.77 -2.80 8.81
C ASN A 56 1.24 -2.10 10.09
N GLY A 57 1.26 -0.77 10.07
CA GLY A 57 1.75 0.07 11.17
C GLY A 57 3.24 0.45 11.08
N ASP A 58 3.97 -0.04 10.08
CA ASP A 58 5.38 0.32 9.89
C ASP A 58 5.52 1.79 9.48
N VAL A 59 6.55 2.44 10.00
CA VAL A 59 6.96 3.77 9.54
C VAL A 59 7.71 3.61 8.22
N VAL A 60 7.33 4.42 7.23
CA VAL A 60 7.93 4.45 5.90
C VAL A 60 8.47 5.83 5.56
N GLU A 61 9.56 5.86 4.80
CA GLU A 61 10.19 7.08 4.34
C GLU A 61 10.09 7.27 2.83
N PHE A 62 10.38 8.48 2.35
CA PHE A 62 10.40 8.77 0.93
C PHE A 62 11.43 7.90 0.19
N GLY A 63 11.00 7.24 -0.88
CA GLY A 63 11.85 6.34 -1.68
C GLY A 63 11.98 4.93 -1.11
N GLN A 64 11.39 4.63 0.05
CA GLN A 64 11.35 3.26 0.58
C GLN A 64 10.39 2.40 -0.26
N PRO A 65 10.85 1.22 -0.74
CA PRO A 65 9.96 0.29 -1.44
C PRO A 65 8.86 -0.26 -0.52
N ILE A 66 7.61 -0.17 -0.95
CA ILE A 66 6.43 -0.68 -0.23
C ILE A 66 5.95 -2.01 -0.83
N MET A 67 5.86 -2.08 -2.16
CA MET A 67 5.31 -3.21 -2.88
C MET A 67 6.03 -3.42 -4.21
N ALA A 68 6.11 -4.66 -4.67
CA ALA A 68 6.56 -5.01 -6.02
C ALA A 68 5.38 -5.56 -6.83
N ILE A 69 5.19 -5.02 -8.04
CA ILE A 69 4.20 -5.50 -9.00
C ILE A 69 4.92 -6.26 -10.12
N LYS A 70 4.38 -7.43 -10.46
CA LYS A 70 4.79 -8.20 -11.64
C LYS A 70 3.84 -7.88 -12.79
N LEU A 71 4.42 -7.38 -13.89
CA LEU A 71 3.73 -7.15 -15.16
C LEU A 71 3.56 -8.46 -15.94
#